data_AF-A0A7V5J3D0-F1
#
_entry.id   AF-A0A7V5J3D0-F1
#
_cell.length_a   1.000
_cell.length_b   1.000
_cell.length_c   1.000
_cell.angle_alpha   90.00
_cell.angle_beta   90.00
_cell.angle_gamma   90.00
#
_symmetry.space_group_name_H-M   'P 1'
#
loop_
_entity.id
_entity.type
_entity.pdbx_description
1 polymer ?
#
loop_
_entity_poly.entity_id
_entity_poly.type
_entity_poly.pdbx_seq_one_letter_code
_entity_poly.pdbx_strand_id
1 'polypeptide(L)'
;MSSPLSTPRDAFFKSLDEALFYLFIFAFSYLFVYTIPWVELFGEDWVDVGRYLFRIEYLERGGEERDYTGFSILFSEFIWKGILLAIAAFYADHRDGIYLVSYVSLLLYSVFTFRRINILLAIVFFFNPMFVDLIMGQNRMALAFPVLLLAYSVRQ
;
A
#
# COMPACT_ATOMS: atom_id res chain seq x y z
N MET A 1 22.52 -31.19 -21.72
CA MET A 1 22.73 -29.79 -22.14
C MET A 1 23.17 -29.00 -20.93
N SER A 2 24.47 -28.68 -20.83
CA SER A 2 25.00 -27.83 -19.76
C SER A 2 24.57 -26.38 -20.02
N SER A 3 23.85 -25.79 -19.07
CA SER A 3 23.58 -24.34 -19.07
C SER A 3 24.92 -23.59 -19.13
N PRO A 4 25.07 -22.56 -19.98
CA PRO A 4 26.24 -21.69 -19.93
C PRO A 4 26.34 -21.09 -18.52
N LEU A 5 27.55 -21.14 -17.93
CA LEU A 5 27.86 -20.50 -16.67
C LEU A 5 27.70 -18.98 -16.84
N SER A 6 26.79 -18.37 -16.10
CA SER A 6 26.61 -16.91 -16.07
C SER A 6 27.93 -16.25 -15.67
N THR A 7 28.39 -15.25 -16.43
CA THR A 7 29.61 -14.53 -16.06
C THR A 7 29.34 -13.57 -14.90
N PRO A 8 30.35 -13.20 -14.08
CA PRO A 8 30.18 -12.20 -13.02
C PRO A 8 29.61 -10.86 -13.52
N ARG A 9 29.93 -10.51 -14.78
CA ARG A 9 29.38 -9.33 -15.47
C ARG A 9 27.86 -9.43 -15.62
N ASP A 10 27.33 -10.59 -16.02
CA ASP A 10 25.89 -10.80 -16.22
C ASP A 10 25.12 -10.72 -14.90
N ALA A 11 25.71 -11.23 -13.81
CA ALA A 11 25.12 -11.14 -12.48
C ALA A 11 25.03 -9.69 -11.97
N PHE A 12 26.04 -8.86 -12.25
CA PHE A 12 26.04 -7.45 -11.91
C PHE A 12 24.99 -6.65 -12.69
N PHE A 13 24.85 -6.85 -14.00
CA PHE A 13 23.83 -6.16 -14.78
C PHE A 13 22.42 -6.55 -14.32
N LYS A 14 22.19 -7.83 -14.02
CA LYS A 14 20.91 -8.29 -13.47
C LYS A 14 20.58 -7.64 -12.12
N SER A 15 21.55 -7.45 -11.23
CA SER A 15 21.29 -6.79 -9.94
C SER A 15 21.03 -5.30 -10.09
N LEU A 16 21.70 -4.64 -11.05
CA LEU A 16 21.45 -3.24 -11.38
C LEU A 16 20.04 -3.03 -11.93
N ASP A 17 19.60 -3.90 -12.85
CA ASP A 17 18.26 -3.83 -13.45
C ASP A 17 17.16 -4.00 -12.38
N GLU A 18 17.34 -4.93 -11.44
CA GLU A 18 16.42 -5.11 -10.31
C GLU A 18 16.41 -3.88 -9.39
N ALA A 19 17.57 -3.29 -9.09
CA ALA A 19 17.64 -2.08 -8.26
C ALA A 19 16.92 -0.89 -8.91
N LEU A 20 17.12 -0.69 -10.22
CA LEU A 20 16.43 0.34 -11.00
C LEU A 20 14.92 0.11 -11.04
N PHE A 21 14.48 -1.15 -11.16
CA PHE A 21 13.08 -1.52 -11.11
C PHE A 21 12.42 -1.15 -9.77
N TYR A 22 13.04 -1.50 -8.64
CA TYR A 22 12.50 -1.12 -7.32
C TYR A 22 12.54 0.38 -7.07
N LEU A 23 13.58 1.08 -7.53
CA LEU A 23 13.65 2.54 -7.47
C LEU A 23 12.50 3.18 -8.26
N PHE A 24 12.24 2.68 -9.47
CA PHE A 24 11.11 3.12 -10.29
C PHE A 24 9.76 2.92 -9.55
N ILE A 25 9.53 1.75 -8.95
CA ILE A 25 8.28 1.49 -8.21
C ILE A 25 8.15 2.40 -6.98
N PHE A 26 9.24 2.60 -6.24
CA PHE A 26 9.27 3.49 -5.09
C PHE A 26 8.90 4.91 -5.51
N ALA A 27 9.56 5.44 -6.54
CA ALA A 27 9.29 6.77 -7.06
C ALA A 27 7.86 6.89 -7.63
N PHE A 28 7.40 5.91 -8.40
CA PHE A 28 6.04 5.86 -8.94
C PHE A 28 4.99 5.92 -7.83
N SER A 29 5.14 5.08 -6.80
CA SER A 29 4.17 5.01 -5.70
C SER A 29 4.17 6.29 -4.88
N TYR A 30 5.34 6.91 -4.68
CA TYR A 30 5.48 8.16 -3.95
C TYR A 30 4.81 9.31 -4.69
N LEU A 31 5.13 9.46 -5.98
CA LEU A 31 4.54 10.49 -6.84
C LEU A 31 3.02 10.32 -6.93
N PHE A 32 2.54 9.09 -7.09
CA PHE A 32 1.12 8.79 -7.17
C PHE A 32 0.38 9.23 -5.90
N VAL A 33 0.88 8.88 -4.72
CA VAL A 33 0.14 9.15 -3.46
C VAL A 33 0.31 10.59 -2.98
N TYR A 34 1.52 11.15 -3.02
CA TYR A 34 1.83 12.42 -2.37
C TYR A 34 1.86 13.62 -3.30
N THR A 35 2.00 13.42 -4.62
CA THR A 35 2.11 14.55 -5.57
C THR A 35 0.81 14.82 -6.32
N ILE A 36 -0.01 13.79 -6.56
CA ILE A 36 -1.27 13.96 -7.29
C ILE A 36 -2.38 14.43 -6.32
N PRO A 37 -3.02 15.58 -6.58
CA PRO A 37 -4.08 16.14 -5.73
C PRO A 37 -5.41 15.41 -5.97
N TRP A 38 -5.50 14.15 -5.51
CA TRP A 38 -6.64 13.29 -5.82
C TRP A 38 -7.97 13.85 -5.29
N VAL A 39 -7.98 14.47 -4.11
CA VAL A 39 -9.20 15.03 -3.51
C VAL A 39 -9.75 16.16 -4.39
N GLU A 40 -8.87 17.01 -4.91
CA GLU A 40 -9.23 18.12 -5.80
C GLU A 40 -9.69 17.62 -7.18
N LEU A 41 -9.10 16.53 -7.68
CA LEU A 41 -9.47 15.93 -8.96
C LEU A 41 -10.83 15.22 -8.92
N PHE A 42 -11.14 14.56 -7.81
CA PHE A 42 -12.42 13.86 -7.63
C PHE A 42 -13.51 14.76 -7.03
N GLY A 43 -13.14 15.91 -6.46
CA GLY A 43 -14.07 16.89 -5.90
C GLY A 43 -14.70 16.49 -4.57
N GLU A 44 -14.25 15.38 -3.98
CA GLU A 44 -14.80 14.82 -2.74
C GLU A 44 -13.67 14.24 -1.85
N ASP A 45 -13.81 14.42 -0.53
CA ASP A 45 -12.96 13.74 0.44
C ASP A 45 -13.31 12.26 0.53
N TRP A 46 -12.30 11.43 0.82
CA TRP A 46 -12.49 10.00 0.99
C TRP A 46 -13.21 9.70 2.32
N VAL A 47 -14.46 9.23 2.22
CA VAL A 47 -15.35 8.97 3.38
C VAL A 47 -14.67 8.09 4.44
N ASP A 48 -13.98 7.02 4.02
CA ASP A 48 -13.32 6.09 4.93
C ASP A 48 -12.08 6.69 5.58
N VAL A 49 -11.31 7.53 4.88
CA VAL A 49 -10.21 8.30 5.47
C VAL A 49 -10.75 9.21 6.57
N GLY A 50 -11.86 9.93 6.33
CA GLY A 50 -12.51 10.76 7.35
C GLY A 50 -12.92 9.95 8.59
N ARG A 51 -13.46 8.74 8.40
CA ARG A 51 -13.79 7.83 9.52
C ARG A 51 -12.55 7.38 10.28
N TYR A 52 -11.44 7.11 9.59
CA TYR A 52 -10.20 6.73 10.24
C TYR A 52 -9.57 7.87 11.03
N LEU A 53 -9.57 9.09 10.49
CA LEU A 53 -9.09 10.28 11.21
C LEU A 53 -9.90 10.50 12.49
N PHE A 54 -11.22 10.48 12.40
CA PHE A 54 -12.10 10.58 13.57
C PHE A 54 -11.80 9.49 14.60
N ARG A 55 -11.61 8.25 14.14
CA ARG A 55 -11.32 7.12 15.02
C ARG A 55 -9.95 7.23 15.68
N ILE A 56 -8.93 7.72 14.97
CA ILE A 56 -7.60 7.99 15.53
C ILE A 56 -7.72 9.01 16.66
N GLU A 57 -8.40 10.13 16.43
CA GLU A 57 -8.61 11.16 17.47
C GLU A 57 -9.38 10.63 18.68
N TYR A 58 -10.38 9.77 18.44
CA TYR A 58 -11.12 9.13 19.52
C TYR A 58 -10.22 8.23 20.38
N LEU A 59 -9.38 7.40 19.74
CA LEU A 59 -8.45 6.49 20.42
C LEU A 59 -7.35 7.25 21.17
N GLU A 60 -6.82 8.33 20.59
CA GLU A 60 -5.79 9.17 21.20
C GLU A 60 -6.28 9.80 22.51
N ARG A 61 -7.55 10.19 22.58
CA ARG A 61 -8.19 10.76 23.78
C ARG A 61 -8.54 9.72 24.85
N GLY A 62 -8.08 8.48 24.70
CA GLY A 62 -8.39 7.38 25.62
C GLY A 62 -9.79 6.80 25.42
N GLY A 63 -10.38 6.95 24.22
CA GLY A 63 -11.65 6.34 23.89
C GLY A 63 -11.57 4.81 23.94
N GLU A 64 -12.45 4.19 24.72
CA GLU A 64 -12.54 2.74 24.83
C GLU A 64 -13.44 2.16 23.74
N GLU A 65 -12.83 1.48 22.77
CA GLU A 65 -13.56 0.58 21.88
C GLU A 65 -13.77 -0.77 22.56
N ARG A 66 -14.91 -1.42 22.31
CA ARG A 66 -15.19 -2.77 22.82
C ARG A 66 -13.99 -3.68 22.57
N ASP A 67 -13.49 -4.28 23.65
CA ASP A 67 -12.46 -5.29 23.57
C ASP A 67 -12.98 -6.50 22.79
N TYR A 68 -12.36 -6.71 21.64
CA TYR A 68 -12.62 -7.84 20.77
C TYR A 68 -12.03 -9.11 21.41
N THR A 69 -12.84 -9.88 22.13
CA THR A 69 -12.43 -11.17 22.73
C THR A 69 -12.78 -12.38 21.86
N GLY A 70 -11.88 -13.37 21.82
CA GLY A 70 -12.11 -14.65 21.12
C GLY A 70 -11.93 -14.58 19.61
N PHE A 71 -12.92 -15.06 18.84
CA PHE A 71 -12.86 -15.13 17.37
C PHE A 71 -12.63 -13.77 16.72
N SER A 72 -13.02 -12.67 17.38
CA SER A 72 -12.81 -11.30 16.90
C SER A 72 -11.34 -10.91 16.68
N ILE A 73 -10.39 -11.60 17.34
CA ILE A 73 -8.94 -11.42 17.13
C ILE A 73 -8.51 -11.90 15.73
N LEU A 74 -9.21 -12.88 15.16
CA LEU A 74 -8.96 -13.36 13.80
C LEU A 74 -9.41 -12.37 12.73
N PHE A 75 -10.19 -11.35 13.11
CA PHE A 75 -10.65 -10.33 12.18
C PHE A 75 -9.59 -9.23 12.10
N SER A 76 -9.42 -8.67 10.90
CA SER A 76 -8.51 -7.57 10.57
C SER A 76 -8.70 -6.30 11.41
N GLU A 77 -9.61 -6.29 12.38
CA GLU A 77 -10.00 -5.13 13.17
C GLU A 77 -8.97 -4.82 14.25
N PHE A 78 -8.46 -5.85 14.92
CA PHE A 78 -7.41 -5.68 15.94
C PHE A 78 -6.12 -5.15 15.32
N ILE A 79 -5.69 -5.73 14.19
CA ILE A 79 -4.51 -5.28 13.45
C ILE A 79 -4.71 -3.84 12.97
N TRP A 80 -5.89 -3.53 12.42
CA TRP A 80 -6.20 -2.18 11.95
C TRP A 80 -6.19 -1.15 13.09
N LYS A 81 -6.80 -1.46 14.24
CA LYS A 81 -6.72 -0.62 15.45
C LYS A 81 -5.26 -0.38 15.85
N GLY A 82 -4.42 -1.41 15.83
CA GLY A 82 -2.99 -1.27 16.09
C GLY A 82 -2.28 -0.33 15.12
N ILE A 83 -2.61 -0.39 13.82
CA ILE A 83 -2.10 0.53 12.80
C ILE A 83 -2.54 1.97 13.09
N LEU A 84 -3.82 2.19 13.44
CA LEU A 84 -4.34 3.52 13.77
C LEU A 84 -3.67 4.10 15.01
N LEU A 85 -3.44 3.30 16.05
CA LEU A 85 -2.71 3.72 17.25
C LEU A 85 -1.24 4.06 16.94
N ALA A 86 -0.59 3.30 16.06
CA ALA A 86 0.76 3.62 15.60
C ALA A 86 0.77 4.95 14.84
N ILE A 87 -0.22 5.20 13.96
CA ILE A 87 -0.36 6.48 13.27
C ILE A 87 -0.48 7.63 14.27
N ALA A 88 -1.38 7.50 15.27
CA ALA A 88 -1.56 8.49 16.33
C ALA A 88 -0.26 8.81 17.08
N ALA A 89 0.57 7.80 17.32
CA ALA A 89 1.81 7.95 18.08
C ALA A 89 2.96 8.58 17.28
N PHE A 90 3.02 8.36 15.96
CA PHE A 90 4.17 8.76 15.13
C PHE A 90 3.94 10.01 14.28
N TYR A 91 2.69 10.36 13.97
CA TYR A 91 2.37 11.43 13.04
C TYR A 91 1.64 12.58 13.72
N ALA A 92 2.15 13.80 13.54
CA ALA A 92 1.46 15.01 13.98
C ALA A 92 0.21 15.29 13.15
N ASP A 93 0.25 15.00 11.85
CA ASP A 93 -0.93 14.95 10.99
C ASP A 93 -1.29 13.49 10.70
N HIS A 94 -2.40 13.04 11.28
CA HIS A 94 -2.92 11.68 11.09
C HIS A 94 -3.19 11.33 9.61
N ARG A 95 -3.47 12.33 8.76
CA ARG A 95 -3.68 12.13 7.32
C ARG A 95 -2.41 11.62 6.63
N ASP A 96 -1.25 12.13 7.01
CA ASP A 96 0.05 11.67 6.47
C ASP A 96 0.30 10.19 6.80
N GLY A 97 -0.08 9.75 8.01
CA GLY A 97 0.03 8.35 8.41
C GLY A 97 -0.89 7.45 7.59
N ILE A 98 -2.11 7.90 7.26
CA ILE A 98 -3.02 7.17 6.37
C ILE A 98 -2.47 7.13 4.94
N TYR A 99 -1.88 8.22 4.44
CA TYR A 99 -1.21 8.24 3.14
C TYR A 99 0.02 7.33 3.09
N LEU A 100 0.75 7.15 4.21
CA LEU A 100 1.80 6.13 4.28
C LEU A 100 1.22 4.73 4.05
N VAL A 101 0.04 4.42 4.61
CA VAL A 101 -0.64 3.13 4.38
C VAL A 101 -1.02 2.97 2.91
N SER A 102 -1.56 4.01 2.27
CA SER A 102 -1.85 4.00 0.82
C SER A 102 -0.58 3.79 0.00
N TYR A 103 0.51 4.48 0.35
CA TYR A 103 1.81 4.36 -0.29
C TYR A 103 2.37 2.94 -0.22
N VAL A 104 2.39 2.34 0.97
CA VAL A 104 2.85 0.96 1.16
C VAL A 104 1.96 0.00 0.36
N SER A 105 0.64 0.18 0.40
CA SER A 105 -0.30 -0.66 -0.36
C SER A 105 -0.01 -0.59 -1.86
N LEU A 106 0.11 0.62 -2.42
CA LEU A 106 0.41 0.83 -3.83
C LEU A 106 1.78 0.29 -4.22
N LEU A 107 2.79 0.43 -3.36
CA LEU A 107 4.12 -0.11 -3.60
C LEU A 107 4.06 -1.64 -3.78
N LEU A 108 3.35 -2.34 -2.89
CA LEU A 108 3.18 -3.79 -2.99
C LEU A 108 2.40 -4.21 -4.25
N TYR A 109 1.32 -3.49 -4.58
CA TYR A 109 0.59 -3.70 -5.83
C TYR A 109 1.46 -3.48 -7.07
N SER A 110 2.27 -2.43 -7.05
CA SER A 110 3.17 -2.05 -8.15
C SER A 110 4.23 -3.12 -8.39
N VAL A 111 4.87 -3.63 -7.33
CA VAL A 111 5.81 -4.76 -7.42
C VAL A 111 5.15 -5.97 -8.08
N PHE A 112 3.93 -6.32 -7.65
CA PHE A 112 3.24 -7.50 -8.17
C PHE A 112 2.81 -7.32 -9.63
N THR A 113 2.28 -6.15 -9.98
CA THR A 113 1.62 -5.88 -11.27
C THR A 113 2.63 -5.62 -12.37
N PHE A 114 3.64 -4.77 -12.14
CA PHE A 114 4.67 -4.49 -13.14
C PHE A 114 5.53 -5.70 -13.50
N ARG A 115 5.63 -6.69 -12.61
CA ARG A 115 6.31 -7.96 -12.91
C ARG A 115 5.51 -8.91 -13.80
N ARG A 116 4.18 -8.76 -13.88
CA ARG A 116 3.29 -9.71 -14.54
C ARG A 116 2.61 -9.17 -15.79
N ILE A 117 2.49 -7.85 -15.90
CA ILE A 117 1.74 -7.17 -16.94
C ILE A 117 2.65 -6.15 -17.61
N ASN A 118 2.37 -5.85 -18.88
CA ASN A 118 3.03 -4.75 -19.60
C ASN A 118 2.91 -3.43 -18.81
N ILE A 119 4.02 -2.68 -18.71
CA ILE A 119 4.12 -1.43 -17.94
C ILE A 119 3.02 -0.42 -18.33
N LEU A 120 2.73 -0.27 -19.62
CA LEU A 120 1.71 0.68 -20.08
C LEU A 120 0.32 0.30 -19.59
N LEU A 121 -0.02 -0.99 -19.67
CA LEU A 121 -1.31 -1.50 -19.17
C LEU A 121 -1.41 -1.38 -17.64
N ALA A 122 -0.30 -1.62 -16.92
CA ALA A 122 -0.26 -1.43 -15.47
C ALA A 122 -0.49 0.04 -15.08
N ILE A 123 0.13 0.99 -15.81
CA ILE A 123 -0.13 2.43 -15.59
C ILE A 123 -1.60 2.76 -15.86
N VAL A 124 -2.16 2.33 -17.00
CA VAL A 124 -3.59 2.55 -17.31
C VAL A 124 -4.50 1.97 -16.22
N PHE A 125 -4.16 0.80 -15.68
CA PHE A 125 -4.88 0.18 -14.59
C PHE A 125 -4.79 0.99 -13.29
N PHE A 126 -3.60 1.48 -12.93
CA PHE A 126 -3.42 2.26 -11.70
C PHE A 126 -4.10 3.64 -11.72
N PHE A 127 -4.24 4.24 -12.89
CA PHE A 127 -4.98 5.48 -13.07
C PHE A 127 -6.49 5.25 -13.30
N ASN A 128 -6.97 4.01 -13.22
CA ASN A 128 -8.40 3.74 -13.25
C ASN A 128 -9.04 4.31 -11.97
N PRO A 129 -10.17 5.04 -12.06
CA PRO A 129 -10.83 5.63 -10.89
C PRO A 129 -11.16 4.63 -9.78
N MET A 130 -11.55 3.40 -10.11
CA MET A 130 -11.83 2.37 -9.11
C MET A 130 -10.57 1.93 -8.36
N PHE A 131 -9.43 1.90 -9.06
CA PHE A 131 -8.17 1.57 -8.42
C PHE A 131 -7.66 2.70 -7.54
N VAL A 132 -7.83 3.96 -7.98
CA VAL A 132 -7.53 5.14 -7.15
C VAL A 132 -8.37 5.12 -5.87
N ASP A 133 -9.68 4.88 -5.97
CA ASP A 133 -10.58 4.76 -4.81
C ASP A 133 -10.16 3.62 -3.87
N LEU A 134 -9.75 2.48 -4.42
CA LEU A 134 -9.23 1.37 -3.62
C LEU A 134 -8.02 1.82 -2.79
N ILE A 135 -7.01 2.44 -3.43
CA ILE A 135 -5.75 2.82 -2.77
C ILE A 135 -5.90 4.01 -1.83
N MET A 136 -6.65 5.04 -2.22
CA MET A 136 -6.75 6.31 -1.51
C MET A 136 -7.93 6.36 -0.53
N GLY A 137 -9.01 5.66 -0.83
CA GLY A 137 -10.22 5.63 0.00
C GLY A 137 -10.35 4.38 0.85
N GLN A 138 -10.07 3.20 0.29
CA GLN A 138 -10.30 1.92 0.95
C GLN A 138 -9.01 1.29 1.53
N ASN A 139 -8.23 2.08 2.29
CA ASN A 139 -6.88 1.73 2.79
C ASN A 139 -6.79 0.35 3.44
N ARG A 140 -7.81 -0.05 4.19
CA ARG A 140 -7.83 -1.36 4.85
C ARG A 140 -7.83 -2.51 3.84
N MET A 141 -8.68 -2.43 2.82
CA MET A 141 -8.77 -3.44 1.78
C MET A 141 -7.54 -3.40 0.87
N ALA A 142 -7.07 -2.18 0.56
CA ALA A 142 -5.84 -1.95 -0.19
C ALA A 142 -4.61 -2.55 0.47
N LEU A 143 -4.54 -2.62 1.80
CA LEU A 143 -3.42 -3.26 2.49
C LEU A 143 -3.55 -4.78 2.54
N ALA A 144 -4.76 -5.30 2.76
CA ALA A 144 -4.99 -6.73 2.95
C ALA A 144 -4.73 -7.56 1.68
N PHE A 145 -5.19 -7.06 0.53
CA PHE A 145 -5.12 -7.80 -0.73
C PHE A 145 -3.69 -7.99 -1.29
N PRO A 146 -2.79 -6.98 -1.34
CA PRO A 146 -1.45 -7.17 -1.86
C PRO A 146 -0.59 -8.05 -0.95
N VAL A 147 -0.85 -8.11 0.36
CA VAL A 147 -0.22 -9.10 1.25
C VAL A 147 -0.58 -10.53 0.82
N LEU A 148 -1.84 -10.77 0.46
CA LEU A 148 -2.28 -12.06 -0.08
C LEU A 148 -1.59 -12.35 -1.43
N LEU A 149 -1.48 -11.36 -2.31
CA LEU A 149 -0.80 -11.49 -3.61
C LEU A 149 0.69 -11.83 -3.45
N LEU A 150 1.36 -11.22 -2.48
CA LEU A 150 2.75 -11.55 -2.16
C LEU A 150 2.88 -12.98 -1.63
N ALA A 151 2.01 -13.38 -0.71
CA ALA A 151 1.99 -14.74 -0.18
C ALA A 151 1.80 -15.79 -1.30
N TYR A 152 0.94 -15.49 -2.29
CA TYR A 152 0.78 -16.33 -3.47
C TYR A 152 2.06 -16.37 -4.33
N SER A 153 2.73 -15.24 -4.51
CA SER A 153 3.93 -15.13 -5.34
C SER A 153 5.14 -15.90 -4.81
N VAL A 154 5.27 -16.07 -3.49
CA VAL A 154 6.38 -16.83 -2.87
C VAL A 154 6.22 -18.34 -3.07
N ARG A 155 5.00 -18.82 -3.36
CA ARG A 155 4.69 -20.24 -3.47
C ARG A 155 4.90 -20.81 -4.88
N GLN A 156 5.11 -19.94 -5.89
CA GLN A 156 5.40 -20.32 -7.28
C GLN A 156 6.90 -20.32 -7.52
#